data_AF-A0A1M7DG92-F1
#
_entry.id   AF-A0A1M7DG92-F1
#
_cell.length_a   1.000
_cell.length_b   1.000
_cell.length_c   1.000
_cell.angle_alpha   90.00
_cell.angle_beta   90.00
_cell.angle_gamma   90.00
#
_symmetry.space_group_name_H-M   'P 1'
#
loop_
_entity.id
_entity.type
_entity.pdbx_description
1 polymer ?
#
loop_
_entity_poly.entity_id
_entity_poly.type
_entity_poly.pdbx_seq_one_letter_code
_entity_poly.pdbx_strand_id
1 'polypeptide(L)'
;MKNKLFTLALLSVGFSLSAQVGINTGQPQATFDVVGFPSDAAKLDGVIAPRLTGVQLKAKNYTVAQTGAIVYVTVAEASPTGQTVDVITPGYYYFDGTKWGNLNADWRTVGNSGTVATSATLGKDISTGNYLGTSDGQNLVLATQKNVKGILDVNGTLQGGNANDASGPYAAFSWGSNNITNSTSSNVAIGRNNTATAINANFPALAIGANNSATSGAKIIGNSNTASGANHFVFGNSNTVSGATGLTLGNLHNNKGGIAIGSGNTVDPNSIAVGSASSAVGGKAFVVGFSGTANSGQTVYANGTQVFFDENNAATTNVGINMVPSSVNFADLEVSKAIQIKANARPTCDASNAGTIIYEVSLSVGNFVGCKQTGAGTFTWQIL
;
A
#
# COMPACT_ATOMS: atom_id res chain seq x y z
N MET A 1 54.75 75.09 43.34
CA MET A 1 54.82 73.86 42.52
C MET A 1 53.79 72.78 42.91
N LYS A 2 53.24 72.75 44.14
CA LYS A 2 52.21 71.76 44.57
C LYS A 2 50.88 71.80 43.78
N ASN A 3 50.41 72.97 43.35
CA ASN A 3 49.08 73.09 42.70
C ASN A 3 49.07 72.69 41.22
N LYS A 4 50.22 72.65 40.53
CA LYS A 4 50.30 72.26 39.10
C LYS A 4 50.37 70.74 38.90
N LEU A 5 50.88 69.99 39.88
CA LEU A 5 50.87 68.52 39.85
C LEU A 5 49.45 67.96 40.04
N PHE A 6 48.63 68.59 40.87
CA PHE A 6 47.25 68.16 41.09
C PHE A 6 46.38 68.33 39.83
N THR A 7 46.60 69.40 39.05
CA THR A 7 45.89 69.62 37.78
C THR A 7 46.25 68.59 36.71
N LEU A 8 47.53 68.18 36.65
CA LEU A 8 47.98 67.15 35.70
C LEU A 8 47.50 65.75 36.10
N ALA A 9 47.41 65.46 37.40
CA ALA A 9 46.83 64.24 37.93
C ALA A 9 45.30 64.18 37.68
N LEU A 10 44.58 65.30 37.79
CA LEU A 10 43.15 65.34 37.49
C LEU A 10 42.85 65.20 35.99
N LEU A 11 43.74 65.69 35.12
CA LEU A 11 43.61 65.58 33.66
C LEU A 11 43.87 64.16 33.14
N SER A 12 44.60 63.33 33.89
CA SER A 12 44.91 61.94 33.51
C SER A 12 43.84 60.93 33.97
N VAL A 13 42.94 61.31 34.88
CA VAL A 13 41.82 60.47 35.36
C VAL A 13 40.55 60.64 34.51
N GLY A 14 40.52 61.64 33.61
CA GLY A 14 39.35 61.95 32.76
C GLY A 14 39.25 61.20 31.43
N PHE A 15 40.25 60.38 31.08
CA PHE A 15 40.22 59.59 29.84
C PHE A 15 39.63 58.21 30.13
N SER A 16 38.34 58.03 29.87
CA SER A 16 37.78 56.69 29.67
C SER A 16 38.42 56.11 28.40
N LEU A 17 39.48 55.31 28.56
CA LEU A 17 40.06 54.55 27.47
C LEU A 17 39.06 53.44 27.09
N SER A 18 38.25 53.69 26.08
CA SER A 18 37.45 52.65 25.44
C SER A 18 38.40 51.65 24.78
N ALA A 19 38.42 50.41 25.27
CA ALA A 19 39.27 49.33 24.73
C ALA A 19 38.75 48.72 23.42
N GLN A 20 37.96 49.48 22.65
CA GLN A 20 37.39 49.04 21.38
C GLN A 20 38.40 49.23 20.25
N VAL A 21 38.57 48.21 19.43
CA VAL A 21 39.40 48.26 18.23
C VAL A 21 38.49 48.41 17.01
N GLY A 22 38.47 49.62 16.44
CA GLY A 22 37.81 49.90 15.16
C GLY A 22 38.80 49.80 14.01
N ILE A 23 38.48 49.01 12.98
CA ILE A 23 39.18 49.01 11.69
C ILE A 23 38.25 49.66 10.67
N ASN A 24 38.74 50.71 10.00
CA ASN A 24 37.99 51.54 9.05
C ASN A 24 36.74 52.24 9.65
N THR A 25 36.64 52.37 10.97
CA THR A 25 35.61 53.16 11.67
C THR A 25 36.20 53.91 12.86
N GLY A 26 35.82 55.18 13.03
CA GLY A 26 36.18 55.99 14.20
C GLY A 26 35.20 55.87 15.36
N GLN A 27 34.09 55.13 15.18
CA GLN A 27 33.03 54.94 16.16
C GLN A 27 32.63 53.45 16.23
N PRO A 28 33.52 52.58 16.73
CA PRO A 28 33.28 51.14 16.76
C PRO A 28 32.05 50.79 17.60
N GLN A 29 31.15 49.94 17.06
CA GLN A 29 29.92 49.51 17.71
C GLN A 29 30.08 48.20 18.51
N ALA A 30 31.28 47.59 18.47
CA ALA A 30 31.64 46.40 19.22
C ALA A 30 33.09 46.51 19.74
N THR A 31 33.52 45.57 20.59
CA THR A 31 34.93 45.52 21.06
C THR A 31 35.91 45.35 19.92
N PHE A 32 35.51 44.69 18.84
CA PHE A 32 36.21 44.68 17.56
C PHE A 32 35.19 44.94 16.44
N ASP A 33 35.31 46.06 15.74
CA ASP A 33 34.39 46.47 14.67
C ASP A 33 35.19 46.72 13.39
N VAL A 34 34.83 46.03 12.31
CA VAL A 34 35.49 46.11 11.01
C VAL A 34 34.47 46.54 9.98
N VAL A 35 34.57 47.79 9.53
CA VAL A 35 33.66 48.36 8.54
C VAL A 35 34.26 48.24 7.14
N GLY A 36 33.48 47.69 6.20
CA GLY A 36 33.87 47.53 4.80
C GLY A 36 33.65 48.79 3.95
N PHE A 37 34.02 48.71 2.69
CA PHE A 37 33.79 49.74 1.67
C PHE A 37 32.86 49.20 0.56
N PRO A 38 31.54 49.14 0.80
CA PRO A 38 30.61 48.37 -0.03
C PRO A 38 30.47 48.84 -1.49
N SER A 39 30.89 50.07 -1.80
CA SER A 39 30.83 50.65 -3.15
C SER A 39 32.17 50.63 -3.90
N ASP A 40 33.27 50.21 -3.26
CA ASP A 40 34.61 50.22 -3.84
C ASP A 40 35.05 48.79 -4.21
N ALA A 41 34.88 48.42 -5.48
CA ALA A 41 35.21 47.08 -5.97
C ALA A 41 36.72 46.75 -5.90
N ALA A 42 37.61 47.73 -5.68
CA ALA A 42 39.03 47.47 -5.49
C ALA A 42 39.38 47.06 -4.03
N LYS A 43 38.43 47.20 -3.10
CA LYS A 43 38.61 46.81 -1.70
C LYS A 43 37.93 45.48 -1.42
N LEU A 44 38.75 44.53 -0.99
CA LEU A 44 38.31 43.18 -0.64
C LEU A 44 38.02 43.12 0.86
N ASP A 45 36.80 43.48 1.23
CA ASP A 45 36.36 43.47 2.63
C ASP A 45 36.33 42.06 3.23
N GLY A 46 36.81 41.89 4.46
CA GLY A 46 36.71 40.63 5.18
C GLY A 46 37.65 40.52 6.39
N VAL A 47 37.41 39.52 7.23
CA VAL A 47 38.31 39.12 8.32
C VAL A 47 38.77 37.70 8.04
N ILE A 48 40.08 37.51 7.89
CA ILE A 48 40.68 36.19 7.71
C ILE A 48 41.07 35.66 9.09
N ALA A 49 40.37 34.64 9.57
CA ALA A 49 40.74 33.95 10.81
C ALA A 49 42.10 33.23 10.68
N PRO A 50 42.79 32.92 11.79
CA PRO A 50 44.01 32.12 11.76
C PRO A 50 43.82 30.82 10.98
N ARG A 51 44.73 30.56 10.04
CA ARG A 51 44.72 29.37 9.18
C ARG A 51 45.58 28.27 9.78
N LEU A 52 45.01 27.08 9.92
CA LEU A 52 45.70 25.91 10.47
C LEU A 52 45.36 24.67 9.63
N THR A 53 46.25 23.69 9.52
CA THR A 53 45.85 22.35 9.10
C THR A 53 45.14 21.63 10.25
N GLY A 54 44.36 20.59 9.97
CA GLY A 54 43.76 19.74 11.00
C GLY A 54 44.80 19.22 12.01
N VAL A 55 45.98 18.83 11.51
CA VAL A 55 47.09 18.32 12.33
C VAL A 55 47.61 19.41 13.27
N GLN A 56 47.78 20.62 12.76
CA GLN A 56 48.23 21.77 13.57
C GLN A 56 47.18 22.19 14.60
N LEU A 57 45.90 22.05 14.28
CA LEU A 57 44.80 22.34 15.21
C LEU A 57 44.74 21.30 16.32
N LYS A 58 44.86 20.01 15.98
CA LYS A 58 44.86 18.88 16.93
C LYS A 58 46.07 18.89 17.88
N ALA A 59 47.21 19.39 17.43
CA ALA A 59 48.40 19.55 18.25
C ALA A 59 48.23 20.59 19.38
N LYS A 60 47.14 21.37 19.37
CA LYS A 60 46.82 22.37 20.39
C LYS A 60 45.71 21.86 21.31
N ASN A 61 45.78 22.25 22.57
CA ASN A 61 44.74 21.96 23.55
C ASN A 61 44.02 23.26 23.94
N TYR A 62 42.83 23.45 23.39
CA TYR A 62 42.00 24.62 23.68
C TYR A 62 41.23 24.39 24.98
N THR A 63 40.99 25.46 25.73
CA THR A 63 40.26 25.38 27.01
C THR A 63 38.99 26.21 26.93
N VAL A 64 38.14 26.15 27.96
CA VAL A 64 36.91 26.95 28.06
C VAL A 64 37.17 28.46 27.83
N ALA A 65 38.37 28.96 28.15
CA ALA A 65 38.76 30.35 27.93
C ALA A 65 38.83 30.77 26.45
N GLN A 66 38.85 29.82 25.51
CA GLN A 66 38.84 30.07 24.07
C GLN A 66 37.49 29.71 23.41
N THR A 67 36.42 29.52 24.20
CA THR A 67 35.07 29.30 23.65
C THR A 67 34.68 30.48 22.75
N GLY A 68 34.25 30.18 21.52
CA GLY A 68 33.96 31.17 20.48
C GLY A 68 35.16 31.53 19.60
N ALA A 69 36.36 30.97 19.83
CA ALA A 69 37.49 31.15 18.93
C ALA A 69 37.16 30.57 17.54
N ILE A 70 37.50 31.32 16.48
CA ILE A 70 37.29 30.90 15.09
C ILE A 70 38.63 30.68 14.41
N VAL A 71 38.73 29.61 13.64
CA VAL A 71 39.88 29.30 12.78
C VAL A 71 39.40 28.86 11.40
N TYR A 72 40.26 29.01 10.41
CA TYR A 72 40.06 28.39 9.11
C TYR A 72 40.97 27.16 8.99
N VAL A 73 40.38 25.99 8.82
CA VAL A 73 41.11 24.75 8.59
C VAL A 73 41.38 24.61 7.10
N THR A 74 42.65 24.60 6.70
CA THR A 74 43.06 24.55 5.29
C THR A 74 43.08 23.14 4.71
N VAL A 75 43.28 22.13 5.57
CA VAL A 75 43.32 20.69 5.22
C VAL A 75 42.68 19.93 6.37
N ALA A 76 41.82 18.96 6.06
CA ALA A 76 41.16 18.10 7.04
C ALA A 76 42.16 17.40 7.97
N GLU A 77 41.72 17.01 9.17
CA GLU A 77 42.55 16.21 10.07
C GLU A 77 42.64 14.76 9.60
N ALA A 78 43.86 14.21 9.57
CA ALA A 78 44.12 12.88 9.01
C ALA A 78 43.59 11.74 9.90
N SER A 79 43.51 11.96 11.21
CA SER A 79 42.93 11.00 12.17
C SER A 79 42.13 11.76 13.24
N PRO A 80 40.90 12.22 12.93
CA PRO A 80 40.13 13.10 13.82
C PRO A 80 39.79 12.42 15.15
N THR A 81 40.20 13.04 16.26
CA THR A 81 39.86 12.59 17.62
C THR A 81 39.79 13.80 18.58
N GLY A 82 39.23 13.57 19.78
CA GLY A 82 39.17 14.59 20.84
C GLY A 82 38.49 15.88 20.39
N GLN A 83 39.14 17.02 20.62
CA GLN A 83 38.63 18.35 20.25
C GLN A 83 38.46 18.54 18.73
N THR A 84 39.15 17.74 17.91
CA THR A 84 39.13 17.86 16.44
C THR A 84 38.32 16.79 15.74
N VAL A 85 37.51 16.02 16.47
CA VAL A 85 36.74 14.89 15.93
C VAL A 85 35.86 15.25 14.72
N ASP A 86 35.38 16.49 14.64
CA ASP A 86 34.51 16.97 13.55
C ASP A 86 35.27 17.73 12.44
N VAL A 87 36.61 17.78 12.50
CA VAL A 87 37.47 18.51 11.55
C VAL A 87 37.81 17.64 10.33
N ILE A 88 36.79 17.25 9.56
CA ILE A 88 36.90 16.29 8.45
C ILE A 88 36.98 16.92 7.05
N THR A 89 36.82 18.24 6.95
CA THR A 89 36.89 18.99 5.69
C THR A 89 37.59 20.34 5.90
N PRO A 90 38.17 20.96 4.86
CA PRO A 90 38.59 22.36 4.91
C PRO A 90 37.38 23.27 5.14
N GLY A 91 37.52 24.30 5.97
CA GLY A 91 36.44 25.24 6.27
C GLY A 91 36.65 26.06 7.53
N TYR A 92 35.67 26.91 7.85
CA TYR A 92 35.68 27.67 9.09
C TYR A 92 35.13 26.83 10.25
N TYR A 93 35.83 26.88 11.39
CA TYR A 93 35.47 26.16 12.61
C TYR A 93 35.45 27.11 13.80
N TYR A 94 34.52 26.91 14.72
CA TYR A 94 34.50 27.59 16.02
C TYR A 94 34.70 26.60 17.17
N PHE A 95 35.38 27.02 18.24
CA PHE A 95 35.52 26.20 19.43
C PHE A 95 34.30 26.38 20.33
N ASP A 96 33.57 25.30 20.62
CA ASP A 96 32.35 25.33 21.43
C ASP A 96 32.58 25.25 22.95
N GLY A 97 33.86 25.20 23.36
CA GLY A 97 34.29 24.99 24.75
C GLY A 97 34.75 23.56 25.04
N THR A 98 34.43 22.61 24.16
CA THR A 98 34.82 21.19 24.27
C THR A 98 35.51 20.70 23.00
N LYS A 99 35.02 21.08 21.82
CA LYS A 99 35.52 20.65 20.51
C LYS A 99 35.32 21.74 19.44
N TRP A 100 35.88 21.51 18.27
CA TRP A 100 35.74 22.35 17.09
C TRP A 100 34.53 21.94 16.27
N GLY A 101 33.53 22.83 16.19
CA GLY A 101 32.36 22.69 15.33
C GLY A 101 32.54 23.43 14.01
N ASN A 102 32.14 22.80 12.90
CA ASN A 102 32.16 23.46 11.59
C ASN A 102 31.08 24.56 11.54
N LEU A 103 31.40 25.71 10.95
CA LEU A 103 30.48 26.84 10.77
C LEU A 103 29.59 26.71 9.52
N ASN A 104 29.81 25.69 8.69
CA ASN A 104 28.97 25.37 7.56
C ASN A 104 27.59 24.87 8.02
N ALA A 105 26.57 25.10 7.20
CA ALA A 105 25.17 24.76 7.45
C ALA A 105 24.89 23.24 7.31
N ASP A 106 25.60 22.41 8.07
CA ASP A 106 25.25 21.00 8.18
C ASP A 106 24.01 20.82 9.07
N TRP A 107 23.27 19.75 8.82
CA TRP A 107 22.02 19.47 9.52
C TRP A 107 22.27 19.23 11.01
N ARG A 108 21.89 20.21 11.81
CA ARG A 108 21.93 20.11 13.27
C ARG A 108 20.80 19.18 13.72
N THR A 109 21.11 17.91 13.98
CA THR A 109 20.15 16.92 14.50
C THR A 109 19.66 17.24 15.92
N VAL A 110 20.40 18.09 16.64
CA VAL A 110 20.11 18.57 17.99
C VAL A 110 19.57 20.01 17.89
N GLY A 111 18.30 20.17 17.52
CA GLY A 111 17.73 21.52 17.34
C GLY A 111 16.33 21.64 16.73
N ASN A 112 15.71 20.57 16.23
CA ASN A 112 14.42 20.67 15.52
C ASN A 112 13.17 20.88 16.42
N SER A 113 13.35 21.10 17.72
CA SER A 113 12.23 21.44 18.62
C SER A 113 11.73 22.86 18.36
N GLY A 114 10.42 23.05 18.21
CA GLY A 114 9.82 24.37 17.95
C GLY A 114 9.92 24.85 16.50
N THR A 115 10.29 23.98 15.56
CA THR A 115 10.25 24.31 14.13
C THR A 115 8.80 24.35 13.62
N VAL A 116 8.43 25.41 12.88
CA VAL A 116 7.14 25.51 12.18
C VAL A 116 7.31 24.88 10.80
N ALA A 117 6.59 23.80 10.53
CA ALA A 117 6.55 23.18 9.21
C ALA A 117 5.84 24.11 8.20
N THR A 118 6.20 23.99 6.92
CA THR A 118 5.46 24.67 5.85
C THR A 118 3.97 24.31 5.86
N SER A 119 3.11 25.27 5.52
CA SER A 119 1.66 25.09 5.30
C SER A 119 1.28 25.18 3.81
N ALA A 120 2.25 25.09 2.90
CA ALA A 120 2.00 25.10 1.46
C ALA A 120 1.07 23.94 1.05
N THR A 121 0.13 24.22 0.15
CA THR A 121 -0.75 23.19 -0.42
C THR A 121 0.05 22.24 -1.33
N LEU A 122 -0.36 20.97 -1.41
CA LEU A 122 0.25 19.99 -2.30
C LEU A 122 0.33 20.51 -3.75
N GLY A 123 1.51 20.44 -4.36
CA GLY A 123 1.76 20.92 -5.73
C GLY A 123 2.02 22.43 -5.86
N LYS A 124 2.29 23.14 -4.77
CA LYS A 124 2.70 24.56 -4.76
C LYS A 124 4.06 24.77 -4.13
N ASP A 125 4.75 25.81 -4.57
CA ASP A 125 6.05 26.20 -4.04
C ASP A 125 5.97 26.57 -2.56
N ILE A 126 7.01 26.23 -1.81
CA ILE A 126 7.16 26.58 -0.40
C ILE A 126 7.83 27.94 -0.29
N SER A 127 7.09 28.97 0.09
CA SER A 127 7.64 30.33 0.30
C SER A 127 8.13 30.60 1.73
N THR A 128 7.60 29.86 2.72
CA THR A 128 7.90 30.05 4.15
C THR A 128 7.79 28.74 4.92
N GLY A 129 8.55 28.60 6.01
CA GLY A 129 8.53 27.42 6.90
C GLY A 129 9.56 26.36 6.52
N ASN A 130 9.69 25.33 7.37
CA ASN A 130 10.67 24.27 7.19
C ASN A 130 10.09 23.08 6.41
N TYR A 131 10.92 22.40 5.63
CA TYR A 131 10.56 21.17 4.89
C TYR A 131 11.73 20.20 4.77
N LEU A 132 11.42 18.94 4.51
CA LEU A 132 12.37 17.89 4.14
C LEU A 132 12.25 17.65 2.64
N GLY A 133 13.22 18.13 1.86
CA GLY A 133 13.17 18.06 0.40
C GLY A 133 14.26 18.89 -0.26
N THR A 134 14.12 19.07 -1.57
CA THR A 134 14.98 19.89 -2.43
C THR A 134 14.27 21.21 -2.78
N SER A 135 15.02 22.29 -2.98
CA SER A 135 14.49 23.60 -3.49
C SER A 135 14.78 23.82 -4.96
N ASP A 136 15.61 22.96 -5.55
CA ASP A 136 16.00 22.98 -6.95
C ASP A 136 15.29 21.83 -7.71
N GLY A 137 15.59 21.71 -9.01
CA GLY A 137 15.02 20.68 -9.88
C GLY A 137 15.55 19.26 -9.64
N GLN A 138 15.97 18.95 -8.41
CA GLN A 138 16.57 17.67 -8.05
C GLN A 138 15.60 16.80 -7.25
N ASN A 139 15.75 15.49 -7.34
CA ASN A 139 14.92 14.54 -6.59
C ASN A 139 15.36 14.45 -5.11
N LEU A 140 14.42 14.16 -4.21
CA LEU A 140 14.75 13.76 -2.83
C LEU A 140 15.09 12.27 -2.80
N VAL A 141 16.32 11.95 -2.40
CA VAL A 141 16.85 10.57 -2.38
C VAL A 141 16.99 10.05 -0.95
N LEU A 142 16.42 8.86 -0.70
CA LEU A 142 16.58 8.10 0.53
C LEU A 142 17.52 6.93 0.27
N ALA A 143 18.65 6.87 0.97
CA ALA A 143 19.68 5.85 0.75
C ALA A 143 20.12 5.17 2.05
N THR A 144 20.45 3.88 1.95
CA THR A 144 21.11 3.11 3.02
C THR A 144 22.29 2.36 2.43
N GLN A 145 23.39 2.22 3.18
CA GLN A 145 24.62 1.58 2.68
C GLN A 145 25.14 2.19 1.36
N LYS A 146 24.99 3.50 1.18
CA LYS A 146 25.31 4.22 -0.07
C LYS A 146 24.54 3.71 -1.30
N ASN A 147 23.41 3.04 -1.10
CA ASN A 147 22.53 2.55 -2.16
C ASN A 147 21.14 3.20 -2.03
N VAL A 148 20.59 3.67 -3.14
CA VAL A 148 19.27 4.32 -3.18
C VAL A 148 18.17 3.32 -2.92
N LYS A 149 17.30 3.60 -1.94
CA LYS A 149 16.14 2.77 -1.55
C LYS A 149 14.80 3.47 -1.76
N GLY A 150 14.80 4.79 -1.86
CA GLY A 150 13.61 5.56 -2.19
C GLY A 150 13.93 6.87 -2.89
N ILE A 151 13.03 7.31 -3.76
CA ILE A 151 13.13 8.56 -4.52
C ILE A 151 11.75 9.20 -4.51
N LEU A 152 11.64 10.45 -4.04
CA LEU A 152 10.53 11.32 -4.39
C LEU A 152 11.03 12.20 -5.54
N ASP A 153 10.53 11.95 -6.75
CA ASP A 153 10.97 12.68 -7.93
C ASP A 153 10.28 14.05 -8.05
N VAL A 154 10.83 14.90 -8.93
CA VAL A 154 10.31 16.25 -9.19
C VAL A 154 8.87 16.27 -9.73
N ASN A 155 8.34 15.13 -10.20
CA ASN A 155 6.96 14.99 -10.66
C ASN A 155 6.00 14.48 -9.56
N GLY A 156 6.51 14.22 -8.35
CA GLY A 156 5.73 13.74 -7.21
C GLY A 156 5.60 12.21 -7.12
N THR A 157 6.34 11.43 -7.91
CA THR A 157 6.33 9.96 -7.80
C THR A 157 7.18 9.52 -6.64
N LEU A 158 6.59 8.77 -5.70
CA LEU A 158 7.35 8.05 -4.68
C LEU A 158 7.72 6.66 -5.21
N GLN A 159 9.00 6.48 -5.50
CA GLN A 159 9.59 5.20 -5.85
C GLN A 159 10.28 4.64 -4.61
N GLY A 160 10.13 3.34 -4.36
CA GLY A 160 10.77 2.66 -3.24
C GLY A 160 11.10 1.22 -3.63
N GLY A 161 12.22 0.69 -3.16
CA GLY A 161 12.62 -0.67 -3.51
C GLY A 161 14.07 -1.01 -3.23
N ASN A 162 14.56 -1.99 -4.00
CA ASN A 162 15.92 -2.53 -3.92
C ASN A 162 16.58 -2.54 -5.31
N ALA A 163 17.67 -3.30 -5.48
CA ALA A 163 18.29 -3.49 -6.78
C ALA A 163 17.28 -3.93 -7.86
N ASN A 164 17.37 -3.33 -9.04
CA ASN A 164 16.45 -3.57 -10.18
C ASN A 164 16.95 -4.67 -11.13
N ASP A 165 17.83 -5.56 -10.67
CA ASP A 165 18.29 -6.71 -11.44
C ASP A 165 17.49 -7.98 -11.08
N ALA A 166 17.46 -8.96 -12.00
CA ALA A 166 16.66 -10.18 -11.82
C ALA A 166 17.12 -11.07 -10.64
N SER A 167 18.32 -10.83 -10.12
CA SER A 167 18.87 -11.51 -8.95
C SER A 167 18.76 -10.69 -7.66
N GLY A 168 18.18 -9.49 -7.76
CA GLY A 168 18.17 -8.50 -6.70
C GLY A 168 17.33 -8.97 -5.51
N PRO A 169 17.72 -8.61 -4.28
CA PRO A 169 16.91 -8.91 -3.10
C PRO A 169 15.55 -8.22 -3.19
N TYR A 170 14.49 -8.93 -2.84
CA TYR A 170 13.14 -8.35 -2.81
C TYR A 170 13.01 -7.23 -1.77
N ALA A 171 12.06 -6.32 -2.00
CA ALA A 171 11.65 -5.29 -1.04
C ALA A 171 10.12 -5.29 -0.91
N ALA A 172 9.65 -5.18 0.33
CA ALA A 172 8.24 -5.08 0.64
C ALA A 172 7.78 -3.62 0.76
N PHE A 173 6.50 -3.36 0.50
CA PHE A 173 5.85 -2.09 0.77
C PHE A 173 4.84 -2.23 1.92
N SER A 174 5.00 -1.41 2.95
CA SER A 174 4.10 -1.37 4.10
C SER A 174 3.72 0.07 4.40
N TRP A 175 2.43 0.40 4.33
CA TRP A 175 1.93 1.75 4.58
C TRP A 175 0.69 1.76 5.46
N GLY A 176 0.70 2.57 6.51
CA GLY A 176 -0.35 2.66 7.53
C GLY A 176 0.12 2.10 8.87
N SER A 177 -0.79 1.56 9.68
CA SER A 177 -0.50 1.20 11.08
C SER A 177 -0.50 -0.31 11.33
N ASN A 178 0.47 -0.80 12.10
CA ASN A 178 0.57 -2.19 12.54
C ASN A 178 0.51 -3.24 11.41
N ASN A 179 1.01 -2.90 10.23
CA ASN A 179 1.12 -3.85 9.14
C ASN A 179 2.39 -4.70 9.31
N ILE A 180 2.29 -5.99 8.99
CA ILE A 180 3.37 -6.97 9.04
C ILE A 180 3.67 -7.43 7.63
N THR A 181 4.93 -7.29 7.21
CA THR A 181 5.42 -7.78 5.91
C THR A 181 6.75 -8.49 6.09
N ASN A 182 7.08 -9.43 5.22
CA ASN A 182 8.45 -9.92 5.04
C ASN A 182 8.99 -9.52 3.65
N SER A 183 10.30 -9.59 3.44
CA SER A 183 10.94 -9.28 2.16
C SER A 183 11.28 -10.55 1.37
N THR A 184 10.52 -11.63 1.52
CA THR A 184 10.79 -12.89 0.81
C THR A 184 10.30 -12.87 -0.64
N SER A 185 9.31 -12.04 -0.98
CA SER A 185 8.71 -12.00 -2.32
C SER A 185 8.05 -10.66 -2.68
N SER A 186 8.59 -9.53 -2.22
CA SER A 186 8.03 -8.19 -2.51
C SER A 186 6.56 -8.00 -2.11
N ASN A 187 6.25 -8.37 -0.88
CA ASN A 187 4.88 -8.30 -0.35
C ASN A 187 4.41 -6.86 -0.14
N VAL A 188 3.09 -6.67 -0.15
CA VAL A 188 2.45 -5.36 -0.03
C VAL A 188 1.37 -5.40 1.06
N ALA A 189 1.48 -4.50 2.05
CA ALA A 189 0.48 -4.30 3.08
C ALA A 189 0.08 -2.82 3.19
N ILE A 190 -1.20 -2.51 3.02
CA ILE A 190 -1.71 -1.12 3.04
C ILE A 190 -2.94 -1.01 3.95
N GLY A 191 -2.92 -0.05 4.87
CA GLY A 191 -4.00 0.21 5.81
C GLY A 191 -3.61 -0.17 7.24
N ARG A 192 -4.46 -0.93 7.95
CA ARG A 192 -4.25 -1.22 9.39
C ARG A 192 -4.26 -2.70 9.73
N ASN A 193 -3.34 -3.16 10.58
CA ASN A 193 -3.31 -4.53 11.10
C ASN A 193 -3.31 -5.60 9.99
N ASN A 194 -2.68 -5.34 8.85
CA ASN A 194 -2.60 -6.32 7.77
C ASN A 194 -1.31 -7.14 7.90
N THR A 195 -1.39 -8.43 7.62
CA THR A 195 -0.23 -9.31 7.43
C THR A 195 -0.16 -9.69 5.96
N ALA A 196 0.97 -9.41 5.31
CA ALA A 196 1.28 -9.83 3.94
C ALA A 196 2.64 -10.55 3.93
N THR A 197 2.61 -11.87 3.93
CA THR A 197 3.82 -12.70 3.97
C THR A 197 3.81 -13.78 2.90
N ALA A 198 4.99 -14.06 2.37
CA ALA A 198 5.24 -15.17 1.46
C ALA A 198 6.23 -16.15 2.11
N ILE A 199 6.08 -17.43 1.76
CA ILE A 199 7.02 -18.48 2.20
C ILE A 199 8.16 -18.63 1.18
N ASN A 200 7.84 -18.52 -0.12
CA ASN A 200 8.78 -18.67 -1.21
C ASN A 200 8.88 -17.38 -2.04
N ALA A 201 10.00 -17.21 -2.73
CA ALA A 201 10.14 -16.24 -3.81
C ALA A 201 9.06 -16.48 -4.90
N ASN A 202 8.64 -15.40 -5.57
CA ASN A 202 7.67 -15.35 -6.69
C ASN A 202 6.18 -15.32 -6.36
N PHE A 203 5.79 -15.39 -5.09
CA PHE A 203 4.40 -15.30 -4.67
C PHE A 203 4.20 -14.10 -3.71
N PRO A 204 4.23 -12.85 -4.21
CA PRO A 204 3.99 -11.67 -3.37
C PRO A 204 2.63 -11.76 -2.70
N ALA A 205 2.56 -11.64 -1.39
CA ALA A 205 1.31 -11.42 -0.71
C ALA A 205 0.86 -9.97 -0.87
N LEU A 206 -0.45 -9.77 -1.01
CA LEU A 206 -1.09 -8.46 -1.00
C LEU A 206 -2.16 -8.44 0.08
N ALA A 207 -2.12 -7.46 0.98
CA ALA A 207 -3.14 -7.24 1.98
C ALA A 207 -3.50 -5.75 2.06
N ILE A 208 -4.66 -5.37 1.51
CA ILE A 208 -5.16 -4.00 1.53
C ILE A 208 -6.42 -3.91 2.38
N GLY A 209 -6.50 -2.89 3.24
CA GLY A 209 -7.66 -2.60 4.07
C GLY A 209 -7.33 -2.76 5.55
N ALA A 210 -8.12 -3.54 6.29
CA ALA A 210 -7.85 -3.72 7.72
C ALA A 210 -8.02 -5.16 8.23
N ASN A 211 -7.15 -5.57 9.16
CA ASN A 211 -7.17 -6.90 9.79
C ASN A 211 -7.09 -8.07 8.79
N ASN A 212 -6.45 -7.88 7.64
CA ASN A 212 -6.30 -8.98 6.67
C ASN A 212 -5.04 -9.79 6.94
N SER A 213 -5.10 -11.11 6.76
CA SER A 213 -3.96 -12.02 6.87
C SER A 213 -3.76 -12.78 5.57
N ALA A 214 -2.93 -12.21 4.69
CA ALA A 214 -2.52 -12.79 3.41
C ALA A 214 -1.19 -13.54 3.60
N THR A 215 -1.26 -14.86 3.76
CA THR A 215 -0.09 -15.71 3.97
C THR A 215 0.20 -16.58 2.76
N SER A 216 1.47 -16.97 2.60
CA SER A 216 1.96 -17.79 1.49
C SER A 216 1.77 -17.18 0.10
N GLY A 217 1.56 -15.85 0.00
CA GLY A 217 1.39 -15.14 -1.27
C GLY A 217 -0.04 -14.83 -1.70
N ALA A 218 -1.04 -15.06 -0.83
CA ALA A 218 -2.43 -14.70 -1.11
C ALA A 218 -2.62 -13.22 -1.43
N LYS A 219 -3.69 -12.89 -2.15
CA LYS A 219 -4.08 -11.51 -2.49
C LYS A 219 -5.43 -11.18 -1.85
N ILE A 220 -5.43 -10.21 -0.96
CA ILE A 220 -6.60 -9.82 -0.17
C ILE A 220 -6.83 -8.31 -0.26
N ILE A 221 -8.08 -7.93 -0.52
CA ILE A 221 -8.56 -6.56 -0.39
C ILE A 221 -9.86 -6.57 0.42
N GLY A 222 -9.89 -5.91 1.58
CA GLY A 222 -11.10 -5.78 2.39
C GLY A 222 -10.86 -5.73 3.89
N ASN A 223 -11.72 -6.37 4.68
CA ASN A 223 -11.62 -6.38 6.13
C ASN A 223 -11.68 -7.77 6.76
N SER A 224 -10.80 -8.04 7.72
CA SER A 224 -10.86 -9.25 8.57
C SER A 224 -10.84 -10.57 7.79
N ASN A 225 -10.19 -10.60 6.62
CA ASN A 225 -10.04 -11.84 5.85
C ASN A 225 -8.75 -12.57 6.22
N THR A 226 -8.76 -13.89 6.19
CA THR A 226 -7.57 -14.73 6.34
C THR A 226 -7.46 -15.66 5.14
N ALA A 227 -6.28 -15.73 4.52
CA ALA A 227 -6.00 -16.63 3.41
C ALA A 227 -4.61 -17.28 3.55
N SER A 228 -4.57 -18.60 3.39
CA SER A 228 -3.33 -19.40 3.35
C SER A 228 -3.23 -20.13 2.02
N GLY A 229 -2.49 -19.53 1.07
CA GLY A 229 -2.25 -20.11 -0.26
C GLY A 229 -1.89 -19.06 -1.31
N ALA A 230 -0.89 -19.36 -2.14
CA ALA A 230 -0.27 -18.40 -3.05
C ALA A 230 -1.20 -17.82 -4.12
N ASN A 231 -2.24 -18.57 -4.51
CA ASN A 231 -3.10 -18.24 -5.64
C ASN A 231 -4.53 -17.90 -5.23
N HIS A 232 -4.74 -17.47 -3.99
CA HIS A 232 -6.05 -16.98 -3.54
C HIS A 232 -6.24 -15.52 -3.89
N PHE A 233 -7.43 -15.20 -4.41
CA PHE A 233 -7.92 -13.84 -4.60
C PHE A 233 -9.16 -13.62 -3.73
N VAL A 234 -9.06 -12.70 -2.78
CA VAL A 234 -10.09 -12.50 -1.74
C VAL A 234 -10.51 -11.04 -1.69
N PHE A 235 -11.81 -10.79 -1.88
CA PHE A 235 -12.43 -9.48 -1.78
C PHE A 235 -13.60 -9.54 -0.81
N GLY A 236 -13.66 -8.56 0.10
CA GLY A 236 -14.79 -8.37 1.00
C GLY A 236 -14.42 -8.57 2.46
N ASN A 237 -15.28 -9.23 3.25
CA ASN A 237 -15.22 -9.14 4.71
C ASN A 237 -15.31 -10.48 5.44
N SER A 238 -14.47 -10.69 6.44
CA SER A 238 -14.57 -11.84 7.35
C SER A 238 -14.52 -13.20 6.65
N ASN A 239 -13.80 -13.31 5.54
CA ASN A 239 -13.63 -14.58 4.83
C ASN A 239 -12.46 -15.38 5.41
N THR A 240 -12.65 -16.69 5.52
CA THR A 240 -11.59 -17.65 5.87
C THR A 240 -11.30 -18.51 4.65
N VAL A 241 -10.06 -18.44 4.18
CA VAL A 241 -9.64 -19.05 2.93
C VAL A 241 -8.41 -19.93 3.15
N SER A 242 -8.45 -21.13 2.60
CA SER A 242 -7.38 -22.13 2.71
C SER A 242 -7.25 -22.92 1.40
N GLY A 243 -6.28 -23.82 1.31
CA GLY A 243 -5.98 -24.57 0.08
C GLY A 243 -5.06 -23.81 -0.87
N ALA A 244 -4.83 -24.35 -2.07
CA ALA A 244 -3.78 -23.83 -2.95
C ALA A 244 -4.18 -22.61 -3.80
N THR A 245 -5.44 -22.58 -4.25
CA THR A 245 -5.95 -21.61 -5.24
C THR A 245 -7.45 -21.42 -5.06
N GLY A 246 -7.97 -20.23 -5.28
CA GLY A 246 -9.40 -19.97 -5.12
C GLY A 246 -9.77 -18.50 -5.33
N LEU A 247 -11.05 -18.29 -5.61
CA LEU A 247 -11.67 -16.97 -5.72
C LEU A 247 -12.73 -16.82 -4.64
N THR A 248 -12.62 -15.76 -3.84
CA THR A 248 -13.57 -15.47 -2.77
C THR A 248 -14.03 -14.02 -2.89
N LEU A 249 -15.33 -13.82 -3.14
CA LEU A 249 -15.93 -12.50 -3.31
C LEU A 249 -17.15 -12.36 -2.42
N GLY A 250 -17.06 -11.54 -1.37
CA GLY A 250 -18.19 -11.29 -0.48
C GLY A 250 -17.82 -11.41 0.99
N ASN A 251 -18.70 -11.98 1.81
CA ASN A 251 -18.50 -12.00 3.26
C ASN A 251 -18.78 -13.34 3.92
N LEU A 252 -18.08 -13.60 5.04
CA LEU A 252 -18.30 -14.78 5.88
C LEU A 252 -18.15 -16.12 5.13
N HIS A 253 -17.35 -16.17 4.07
CA HIS A 253 -17.07 -17.42 3.38
C HIS A 253 -16.07 -18.29 4.14
N ASN A 254 -16.25 -19.61 4.03
CA ASN A 254 -15.21 -20.59 4.31
C ASN A 254 -14.84 -21.30 3.00
N ASN A 255 -13.79 -20.82 2.33
CA ASN A 255 -13.37 -21.33 1.02
C ASN A 255 -12.05 -22.08 1.14
N LYS A 256 -12.05 -23.39 0.87
CA LYS A 256 -10.88 -24.27 0.97
C LYS A 256 -10.16 -24.51 -0.35
N GLY A 257 -10.50 -23.76 -1.40
CA GLY A 257 -9.81 -23.84 -2.69
C GLY A 257 -10.73 -23.93 -3.92
N GLY A 258 -11.90 -23.32 -3.85
CA GLY A 258 -12.88 -23.23 -4.94
C GLY A 258 -13.28 -21.78 -5.21
N ILE A 259 -14.51 -21.60 -5.70
CA ILE A 259 -15.08 -20.28 -5.99
C ILE A 259 -16.25 -20.03 -5.05
N ALA A 260 -16.16 -19.00 -4.20
CA ALA A 260 -17.22 -18.58 -3.29
C ALA A 260 -17.62 -17.14 -3.60
N ILE A 261 -18.89 -16.92 -3.95
CA ILE A 261 -19.43 -15.60 -4.27
C ILE A 261 -20.71 -15.36 -3.47
N GLY A 262 -20.80 -14.22 -2.77
CA GLY A 262 -21.99 -13.79 -2.05
C GLY A 262 -21.77 -13.70 -0.53
N SER A 263 -22.47 -14.52 0.26
CA SER A 263 -22.33 -14.47 1.73
C SER A 263 -22.42 -15.85 2.39
N GLY A 264 -21.57 -16.15 3.37
CA GLY A 264 -21.77 -17.32 4.25
C GLY A 264 -21.58 -18.68 3.57
N ASN A 265 -21.01 -18.73 2.37
CA ASN A 265 -20.83 -20.00 1.66
C ASN A 265 -19.65 -20.82 2.19
N THR A 266 -19.81 -22.14 2.23
CA THR A 266 -18.73 -23.11 2.47
C THR A 266 -18.39 -23.82 1.17
N VAL A 267 -17.12 -23.79 0.76
CA VAL A 267 -16.68 -24.30 -0.54
C VAL A 267 -15.42 -25.14 -0.37
N ASP A 268 -15.48 -26.41 -0.75
CA ASP A 268 -14.31 -27.29 -0.83
C ASP A 268 -13.52 -27.07 -2.14
N PRO A 269 -12.30 -27.65 -2.27
CA PRO A 269 -11.56 -27.61 -3.54
C PRO A 269 -12.40 -28.08 -4.73
N ASN A 270 -12.12 -27.51 -5.91
CA ASN A 270 -12.79 -27.86 -7.17
C ASN A 270 -14.33 -27.75 -7.10
N SER A 271 -14.83 -26.81 -6.30
CA SER A 271 -16.27 -26.59 -6.11
C SER A 271 -16.61 -25.10 -6.23
N ILE A 272 -17.88 -24.81 -6.47
CA ILE A 272 -18.38 -23.45 -6.70
C ILE A 272 -19.65 -23.24 -5.87
N ALA A 273 -19.72 -22.13 -5.14
CA ALA A 273 -20.95 -21.66 -4.50
C ALA A 273 -21.22 -20.20 -4.82
N VAL A 274 -22.39 -19.92 -5.38
CA VAL A 274 -22.85 -18.56 -5.69
C VAL A 274 -24.18 -18.30 -4.97
N GLY A 275 -24.22 -17.24 -4.17
CA GLY A 275 -25.39 -16.85 -3.40
C GLY A 275 -25.09 -16.82 -1.90
N SER A 276 -26.04 -17.28 -1.08
CA SER A 276 -25.92 -17.14 0.37
C SER A 276 -26.09 -18.44 1.14
N ALA A 277 -25.33 -18.58 2.23
CA ALA A 277 -25.43 -19.67 3.19
C ALA A 277 -25.41 -21.07 2.56
N SER A 278 -24.75 -21.23 1.42
CA SER A 278 -24.74 -22.48 0.64
C SER A 278 -23.45 -23.28 0.87
N SER A 279 -23.51 -24.58 0.64
CA SER A 279 -22.43 -25.52 0.86
C SER A 279 -22.14 -26.31 -0.42
N ALA A 280 -20.93 -26.17 -0.98
CA ALA A 280 -20.45 -26.97 -2.11
C ALA A 280 -19.26 -27.81 -1.65
N VAL A 281 -19.49 -29.09 -1.40
CA VAL A 281 -18.55 -29.98 -0.70
C VAL A 281 -18.24 -31.26 -1.47
N GLY A 282 -17.06 -31.83 -1.23
CA GLY A 282 -16.65 -33.11 -1.82
C GLY A 282 -16.13 -33.05 -3.26
N GLY A 283 -15.94 -31.85 -3.82
CA GLY A 283 -15.34 -31.67 -5.15
C GLY A 283 -16.30 -31.88 -6.31
N LYS A 284 -16.08 -31.15 -7.41
CA LYS A 284 -16.98 -31.11 -8.58
C LYS A 284 -18.43 -30.73 -8.18
N ALA A 285 -18.58 -30.02 -7.07
CA ALA A 285 -19.87 -29.57 -6.56
C ALA A 285 -20.14 -28.14 -7.02
N PHE A 286 -21.36 -27.86 -7.47
CA PHE A 286 -21.80 -26.51 -7.82
C PHE A 286 -23.14 -26.22 -7.15
N VAL A 287 -23.22 -25.13 -6.39
CA VAL A 287 -24.49 -24.65 -5.83
C VAL A 287 -24.73 -23.20 -6.21
N VAL A 288 -25.95 -22.90 -6.62
CA VAL A 288 -26.41 -21.52 -6.84
C VAL A 288 -27.73 -21.29 -6.10
N GLY A 289 -27.81 -20.20 -5.35
CA GLY A 289 -29.02 -19.81 -4.60
C GLY A 289 -28.78 -19.63 -3.10
N PHE A 290 -29.77 -20.02 -2.30
CA PHE A 290 -29.82 -19.73 -0.87
C PHE A 290 -29.95 -21.01 -0.07
N SER A 291 -29.08 -21.20 0.92
CA SER A 291 -29.12 -22.36 1.83
C SER A 291 -29.09 -23.71 1.12
N GLY A 292 -28.46 -23.79 -0.06
CA GLY A 292 -28.33 -25.01 -0.84
C GLY A 292 -27.14 -25.85 -0.42
N THR A 293 -27.22 -27.17 -0.61
CA THR A 293 -26.10 -28.09 -0.40
C THR A 293 -25.87 -28.94 -1.64
N ALA A 294 -24.72 -28.79 -2.29
CA ALA A 294 -24.23 -29.68 -3.34
C ALA A 294 -23.10 -30.57 -2.79
N ASN A 295 -23.29 -31.88 -2.84
CA ASN A 295 -22.25 -32.85 -2.51
C ASN A 295 -21.39 -33.18 -3.74
N SER A 296 -20.46 -34.12 -3.59
CA SER A 296 -19.51 -34.49 -4.64
C SER A 296 -20.20 -34.79 -5.97
N GLY A 297 -19.77 -34.11 -7.04
CA GLY A 297 -20.30 -34.26 -8.39
C GLY A 297 -21.72 -33.72 -8.61
N GLN A 298 -22.33 -33.03 -7.64
CA GLN A 298 -23.69 -32.51 -7.76
C GLN A 298 -23.71 -31.05 -8.24
N THR A 299 -24.74 -30.71 -9.03
CA THR A 299 -25.14 -29.32 -9.26
C THR A 299 -26.50 -29.08 -8.62
N VAL A 300 -26.63 -28.06 -7.78
CA VAL A 300 -27.84 -27.74 -7.01
C VAL A 300 -28.26 -26.29 -7.23
N TYR A 301 -29.51 -26.10 -7.67
CA TYR A 301 -30.15 -24.80 -7.81
C TYR A 301 -31.12 -24.61 -6.64
N ALA A 302 -30.70 -23.85 -5.62
CA ALA A 302 -31.40 -23.69 -4.34
C ALA A 302 -32.25 -22.42 -4.30
N ASN A 303 -33.14 -22.26 -5.27
CA ASN A 303 -34.18 -21.23 -5.27
C ASN A 303 -35.56 -21.88 -5.26
N GLY A 304 -36.57 -21.20 -4.72
CA GLY A 304 -37.95 -21.73 -4.65
C GLY A 304 -38.61 -21.93 -6.02
N THR A 305 -38.12 -21.27 -7.06
CA THR A 305 -38.57 -21.46 -8.44
C THR A 305 -37.37 -21.35 -9.36
N GLN A 306 -37.32 -22.22 -10.37
CA GLN A 306 -36.32 -22.22 -11.43
C GLN A 306 -37.04 -22.04 -12.76
N VAL A 307 -36.66 -21.01 -13.50
CA VAL A 307 -37.24 -20.70 -14.80
C VAL A 307 -36.11 -20.64 -15.81
N PHE A 308 -36.26 -21.38 -16.89
CA PHE A 308 -35.29 -21.43 -17.98
C PHE A 308 -35.96 -20.80 -19.21
N PHE A 309 -35.43 -19.65 -19.63
CA PHE A 309 -35.78 -19.01 -20.89
C PHE A 309 -34.59 -19.06 -21.85
N ASP A 310 -34.87 -18.85 -23.13
CA ASP A 310 -33.87 -18.72 -24.18
C ASP A 310 -33.28 -17.29 -24.16
N GLU A 311 -32.32 -17.01 -25.04
CA GLU A 311 -31.75 -15.67 -25.18
C GLU A 311 -32.86 -14.62 -25.37
N ASN A 312 -32.72 -13.47 -24.69
CA ASN A 312 -33.73 -12.40 -24.65
C ASN A 312 -35.08 -12.77 -24.01
N ASN A 313 -35.11 -13.77 -23.12
CA ASN A 313 -36.33 -14.26 -22.46
C ASN A 313 -37.38 -14.85 -23.43
N ALA A 314 -36.95 -15.41 -24.57
CA ALA A 314 -37.86 -16.10 -25.47
C ALA A 314 -38.32 -17.45 -24.88
N ALA A 315 -39.56 -17.85 -25.20
CA ALA A 315 -40.21 -19.06 -24.69
C ALA A 315 -39.85 -20.34 -25.47
N THR A 316 -38.66 -20.39 -26.08
CA THR A 316 -38.20 -21.44 -27.01
C THR A 316 -37.13 -22.35 -26.42
N THR A 317 -36.99 -22.36 -25.09
CA THR A 317 -35.88 -23.05 -24.41
C THR A 317 -35.96 -24.56 -24.54
N ASN A 318 -34.84 -25.15 -24.93
CA ASN A 318 -34.62 -26.60 -24.85
C ASN A 318 -33.70 -26.92 -23.67
N VAL A 319 -34.13 -27.81 -22.78
CA VAL A 319 -33.30 -28.31 -21.67
C VAL A 319 -32.92 -29.77 -21.95
N GLY A 320 -31.63 -30.00 -22.21
CA GLY A 320 -31.08 -31.35 -22.39
C GLY A 320 -30.63 -31.93 -21.06
N ILE A 321 -31.02 -33.18 -20.78
CA ILE A 321 -30.51 -33.97 -19.65
C ILE A 321 -29.79 -35.18 -20.28
N ASN A 322 -28.50 -35.32 -19.98
CA ASN A 322 -27.62 -36.35 -20.57
C ASN A 322 -27.47 -36.29 -22.12
N MET A 323 -27.82 -35.15 -22.74
CA MET A 323 -27.69 -34.96 -24.20
C MET A 323 -27.40 -33.49 -24.55
N VAL A 324 -26.89 -33.25 -25.77
CA VAL A 324 -26.91 -31.91 -26.38
C VAL A 324 -28.22 -31.76 -27.18
N PRO A 325 -29.14 -30.85 -26.78
CA PRO A 325 -30.38 -30.61 -27.51
C PRO A 325 -30.13 -30.32 -29.00
N SER A 326 -30.83 -31.02 -29.88
CA SER A 326 -30.81 -30.78 -31.32
C SER A 326 -32.15 -31.18 -31.93
N SER A 327 -32.41 -30.77 -33.18
CA SER A 327 -33.64 -31.15 -33.89
C SER A 327 -33.69 -32.62 -34.31
N VAL A 328 -32.64 -33.41 -34.02
CA VAL A 328 -32.50 -34.80 -34.50
C VAL A 328 -32.17 -35.81 -33.40
N ASN A 329 -31.85 -35.36 -32.18
CA ASN A 329 -31.50 -36.26 -31.08
C ASN A 329 -32.73 -36.58 -30.22
N PHE A 330 -32.89 -37.85 -29.84
CA PHE A 330 -33.85 -38.27 -28.83
C PHE A 330 -33.29 -37.99 -27.43
N ALA A 331 -34.16 -37.66 -26.48
CA ALA A 331 -33.75 -37.39 -25.10
C ALA A 331 -33.48 -38.68 -24.32
N ASP A 332 -32.26 -38.83 -23.81
CA ASP A 332 -31.89 -39.84 -22.82
C ASP A 332 -32.27 -39.34 -21.40
N LEU A 333 -33.58 -39.15 -21.19
CA LEU A 333 -34.09 -38.85 -19.85
C LEU A 333 -34.11 -40.15 -19.02
N GLU A 334 -33.03 -40.42 -18.28
CA GLU A 334 -33.05 -41.44 -17.23
C GLU A 334 -33.66 -40.85 -15.95
N VAL A 335 -34.80 -41.38 -15.52
CA VAL A 335 -35.43 -41.03 -14.23
C VAL A 335 -35.26 -42.20 -13.28
N SER A 336 -34.32 -42.11 -12.34
CA SER A 336 -34.00 -43.22 -11.43
C SER A 336 -35.12 -43.61 -10.46
N LYS A 337 -36.21 -42.83 -10.38
CA LYS A 337 -37.38 -43.12 -9.53
C LYS A 337 -38.68 -42.90 -10.30
N ALA A 338 -39.25 -41.70 -10.23
CA ALA A 338 -40.52 -41.38 -10.86
C ALA A 338 -40.56 -39.91 -11.29
N ILE A 339 -41.32 -39.62 -12.36
CA ILE A 339 -41.74 -38.26 -12.72
C ILE A 339 -43.10 -38.02 -12.06
N GLN A 340 -43.21 -37.03 -11.17
CA GLN A 340 -44.51 -36.59 -10.67
C GLN A 340 -45.08 -35.53 -11.61
N ILE A 341 -46.14 -35.88 -12.33
CA ILE A 341 -46.93 -34.93 -13.11
C ILE A 341 -48.15 -34.54 -12.25
N LYS A 342 -48.29 -33.27 -11.92
CA LYS A 342 -49.46 -32.81 -11.15
C LYS A 342 -50.72 -32.88 -12.00
N ALA A 343 -51.83 -33.27 -11.37
CA ALA A 343 -53.12 -33.35 -12.04
C ALA A 343 -53.50 -31.98 -12.63
N ASN A 344 -53.90 -31.94 -13.89
CA ASN A 344 -54.33 -30.72 -14.55
C ASN A 344 -55.52 -30.97 -15.50
N ALA A 345 -56.30 -29.93 -15.78
CA ALA A 345 -57.35 -30.01 -16.79
C ALA A 345 -56.73 -30.09 -18.20
N ARG A 346 -57.35 -30.84 -19.10
CA ARG A 346 -56.91 -30.94 -20.51
C ARG A 346 -57.08 -29.59 -21.21
N PRO A 347 -56.02 -28.97 -21.75
CA PRO A 347 -56.18 -27.91 -22.75
C PRO A 347 -56.68 -28.52 -24.07
N THR A 348 -57.02 -27.67 -25.05
CA THR A 348 -57.24 -28.13 -26.43
C THR A 348 -55.96 -28.80 -26.94
N CYS A 349 -56.06 -30.05 -27.40
CA CYS A 349 -54.95 -30.75 -28.03
C CYS A 349 -54.80 -30.22 -29.46
N ASP A 350 -53.67 -29.57 -29.75
CA ASP A 350 -53.38 -28.94 -31.03
C ASP A 350 -51.87 -29.00 -31.32
N ALA A 351 -51.42 -28.36 -32.40
CA ALA A 351 -50.03 -28.38 -32.82
C ALA A 351 -49.06 -27.77 -31.79
N SER A 352 -49.51 -26.87 -30.92
CA SER A 352 -48.66 -26.18 -29.93
C SER A 352 -48.26 -27.08 -28.76
N ASN A 353 -49.04 -28.14 -28.50
CA ASN A 353 -48.84 -29.05 -27.37
C ASN A 353 -48.83 -30.53 -27.77
N ALA A 354 -48.69 -30.83 -29.07
CA ALA A 354 -48.52 -32.19 -29.55
C ALA A 354 -47.29 -32.85 -28.90
N GLY A 355 -47.43 -34.11 -28.48
CA GLY A 355 -46.39 -34.87 -27.78
C GLY A 355 -46.32 -34.65 -26.27
N THR A 356 -47.14 -33.74 -25.70
CA THR A 356 -47.20 -33.54 -24.25
C THR A 356 -47.88 -34.71 -23.55
N ILE A 357 -47.42 -35.01 -22.33
CA ILE A 357 -48.03 -35.96 -21.39
C ILE A 357 -48.63 -35.16 -20.23
N ILE A 358 -49.91 -35.39 -19.94
CA ILE A 358 -50.61 -34.80 -18.79
C ILE A 358 -51.10 -35.93 -17.89
N TYR A 359 -51.03 -35.72 -16.58
CA TYR A 359 -51.79 -36.52 -15.61
C TYR A 359 -53.10 -35.81 -15.33
N GLU A 360 -54.22 -36.50 -15.45
CA GLU A 360 -55.54 -35.98 -15.15
C GLU A 360 -56.25 -36.86 -14.12
N VAL A 361 -57.22 -36.29 -13.41
CA VAL A 361 -58.08 -37.03 -12.48
C VAL A 361 -59.54 -36.75 -12.83
N SER A 362 -60.29 -37.79 -13.18
CA SER A 362 -61.73 -37.72 -13.46
C SER A 362 -62.45 -38.75 -12.63
N LEU A 363 -63.49 -38.34 -11.90
CA LEU A 363 -64.29 -39.24 -11.05
C LEU A 363 -63.43 -40.13 -10.13
N SER A 364 -62.36 -39.56 -9.56
CA SER A 364 -61.38 -40.26 -8.71
C SER A 364 -60.50 -41.30 -9.41
N VAL A 365 -60.50 -41.36 -10.74
CA VAL A 365 -59.60 -42.19 -11.55
C VAL A 365 -58.52 -41.30 -12.18
N GLY A 366 -57.25 -41.62 -11.92
CA GLY A 366 -56.11 -40.91 -12.48
C GLY A 366 -55.59 -41.57 -13.76
N ASN A 367 -55.45 -40.81 -14.85
CA ASN A 367 -54.92 -41.30 -16.13
C ASN A 367 -53.74 -40.44 -16.60
N PHE A 368 -52.75 -41.08 -17.22
CA PHE A 368 -51.79 -40.38 -18.07
C PHE A 368 -52.38 -40.31 -19.48
N VAL A 369 -52.43 -39.09 -20.04
CA VAL A 369 -52.96 -38.84 -21.37
C VAL A 369 -51.93 -38.07 -22.21
N GLY A 370 -51.81 -38.45 -23.48
CA GLY A 370 -50.91 -37.82 -24.44
C GLY A 370 -51.67 -37.08 -25.52
N CYS A 371 -51.22 -35.88 -25.90
CA CYS A 371 -51.76 -35.18 -27.06
C CYS A 371 -51.10 -35.74 -28.33
N LYS A 372 -51.83 -36.60 -29.06
CA LYS A 372 -51.31 -37.31 -30.21
C LYS A 372 -51.85 -36.73 -31.51
N GLN A 373 -50.96 -36.53 -32.49
CA GLN A 373 -51.37 -36.27 -33.86
C GLN A 373 -51.89 -37.58 -34.49
N THR A 374 -53.18 -37.62 -34.83
CA THR A 374 -53.85 -38.80 -35.38
C THR A 374 -54.07 -38.73 -36.89
N GLY A 375 -53.82 -37.57 -37.49
CA GLY A 375 -53.89 -37.33 -38.94
C GLY A 375 -53.24 -36.00 -39.32
N ALA A 376 -53.23 -35.67 -40.61
CA ALA A 376 -52.72 -34.38 -41.09
C ALA A 376 -53.54 -33.23 -40.48
N GLY A 377 -52.94 -32.47 -39.54
CA GLY A 377 -53.62 -31.38 -38.83
C GLY A 377 -54.62 -31.81 -37.75
N THR A 378 -54.75 -33.11 -37.44
CA THR A 378 -55.70 -33.63 -36.45
C THR A 378 -54.98 -34.08 -35.18
N PHE A 379 -55.41 -33.56 -34.04
CA PHE A 379 -54.81 -33.83 -32.73
C PHE A 379 -55.90 -34.28 -31.75
N THR A 380 -55.63 -35.35 -30.98
CA THR A 380 -56.58 -35.87 -29.99
C THR A 380 -55.86 -36.34 -28.73
N TRP A 381 -56.47 -36.13 -27.57
CA TRP A 381 -56.03 -36.74 -26.32
C TRP A 381 -56.31 -38.25 -26.31
N GLN A 382 -55.28 -39.04 -26.03
CA GLN A 382 -55.37 -40.50 -25.87
C GLN A 382 -54.79 -40.92 -24.52
N ILE A 383 -55.35 -41.95 -23.91
CA ILE A 383 -54.74 -42.59 -22.73
C ILE A 383 -53.46 -43.28 -23.18
N LEU A 384 -52.37 -43.11 -22.43
CA LEU A 384 -51.03 -43.64 -22.72
C LEU A 384 -50.84 -45.07 -22.26
#